data_AF-A0A954AVP4-F1
#
_entry.id   AF-A0A954AVP4-F1
#
_cell.length_a   1.000
_cell.length_b   1.000
_cell.length_c   1.000
_cell.angle_alpha   90.00
_cell.angle_beta   90.00
_cell.angle_gamma   90.00
#
_symmetry.space_group_name_H-M   'P 1'
#
loop_
_entity.id
_entity.type
_entity.pdbx_description
1 polymer ?
#
loop_
_entity_poly.entity_id
_entity_poly.type
_entity_poly.pdbx_seq_one_letter_code
_entity_poly.pdbx_strand_id
1 'polypeptide(L)' 'MSINKQSDIAANIQIGPTSLGMVRIYIEGDKISLPLDFEPEEAEEIAEELRAAAAAARVKSR' A
#
# COMPACT_ATOMS: atom_id res chain seq x y z
N MET A 1 4.01 -3.23 18.13
CA MET A 1 2.99 -2.64 17.24
C MET A 1 2.82 -3.55 16.04
N SER A 2 1.58 -3.84 15.64
CA SER A 2 1.24 -4.91 14.68
C SER A 2 1.91 -4.77 13.30
N ILE A 3 2.25 -3.55 12.87
CA ILE A 3 2.92 -3.27 11.58
C ILE A 3 4.35 -3.84 11.46
N ASN A 4 5.04 -4.08 12.59
CA ASN A 4 6.39 -4.67 12.59
C ASN A 4 6.38 -6.19 12.66
N LYS A 5 5.20 -6.82 12.72
CA LYS A 5 5.10 -8.28 12.72
C LYS A 5 5.20 -8.75 11.27
N GLN A 6 6.28 -9.46 10.95
CA GLN A 6 6.43 -10.10 9.65
C GLN A 6 5.28 -11.10 9.43
N SER A 7 4.72 -11.08 8.23
CA SER A 7 3.75 -12.08 7.76
C SER A 7 4.47 -13.07 6.85
N ASP A 8 4.17 -14.35 7.00
CA ASP A 8 4.66 -15.41 6.10
C ASP A 8 3.80 -15.54 4.83
N ILE A 9 2.71 -14.76 4.74
CA ILE A 9 1.80 -14.77 3.59
C ILE A 9 2.39 -13.89 2.48
N ALA A 10 2.64 -14.50 1.32
CA ALA A 10 2.96 -13.76 0.11
C ALA A 10 1.70 -13.06 -0.42
N ALA A 11 1.82 -11.77 -0.75
CA ALA A 11 0.75 -10.99 -1.34
C ALA A 11 1.29 -10.14 -2.50
N ASN A 12 0.48 -10.02 -3.55
CA ASN A 12 0.70 -9.11 -4.65
C ASN A 12 -0.12 -7.84 -4.42
N ILE A 13 0.45 -6.70 -4.80
CA ILE A 13 -0.23 -5.40 -4.75
C ILE A 13 -0.34 -4.86 -6.17
N GLN A 14 -1.54 -4.43 -6.55
CA GLN A 14 -1.82 -3.73 -7.79
C GLN A 14 -2.44 -2.37 -7.48
N ILE A 15 -2.02 -1.33 -8.20
CA ILE A 15 -2.51 0.04 -7.99
C ILE A 15 -2.96 0.61 -9.35
N GLY A 16 -4.15 1.21 -9.40
CA GLY A 16 -4.65 1.82 -10.63
C GLY A 16 -5.96 2.58 -10.46
N PRO A 17 -6.40 3.34 -11.48
CA PRO A 17 -7.66 4.08 -11.43
C PRO A 17 -8.86 3.15 -11.56
N THR A 18 -9.98 3.56 -10.98
CA THR A 18 -11.28 2.92 -11.14
C THR A 18 -12.13 3.67 -12.16
N SER A 19 -13.21 3.04 -12.62
CA SER A 19 -14.21 3.69 -13.48
C SER A 19 -15.00 4.80 -12.78
N LEU A 20 -14.89 4.93 -11.45
CA LEU A 20 -15.59 5.95 -10.66
C LEU A 20 -14.71 7.16 -10.35
N GLY A 21 -13.49 7.23 -10.88
CA GLY A 21 -12.54 8.33 -10.61
C GLY A 21 -11.66 8.13 -9.37
N MET A 22 -11.85 7.02 -8.65
CA MET A 22 -11.06 6.66 -7.46
C MET A 22 -9.75 5.98 -7.85
N VAL A 23 -8.78 5.92 -6.94
CA VAL A 23 -7.58 5.08 -7.04
C VAL A 23 -7.78 3.81 -6.22
N ARG A 24 -7.61 2.64 -6.83
CA ARG A 24 -7.67 1.34 -6.17
C ARG A 24 -6.29 0.83 -5.81
N ILE A 25 -6.11 0.43 -4.56
CA ILE A 25 -5.04 -0.46 -4.12
C ILE A 25 -5.67 -1.84 -3.91
N TYR A 26 -5.28 -2.81 -4.72
CA TYR A 26 -5.77 -4.18 -4.64
C TYR A 26 -4.70 -5.08 -4.05
N ILE A 27 -5.06 -5.80 -2.99
CA ILE A 27 -4.20 -6.76 -2.31
C ILE A 27 -4.73 -8.16 -2.59
N GLU A 28 -3.88 -8.99 -3.18
CA GLU A 28 -4.18 -10.39 -3.48
C GLU A 28 -3.16 -11.30 -2.79
N GLY A 29 -3.64 -12.19 -1.93
CA GLY A 29 -2.86 -13.28 -1.32
C GLY A 29 -3.66 -14.57 -1.36
N ASP A 30 -3.07 -15.67 -0.90
CA ASP A 30 -3.62 -17.05 -1.03
C ASP A 30 -5.12 -17.19 -0.72
N LYS A 31 -5.63 -16.44 0.27
CA LYS A 31 -7.05 -16.46 0.67
C LYS A 31 -7.63 -15.07 0.89
N ILE A 32 -6.94 -14.04 0.41
CA ILE A 32 -7.31 -12.64 0.65
C ILE A 32 -7.37 -11.93 -0.70
N SER A 33 -8.51 -11.32 -0.97
CA SER A 33 -8.73 -10.46 -2.14
C SER A 33 -9.42 -9.21 -1.64
N LEU A 34 -8.65 -8.13 -1.50
CA LEU A 34 -9.11 -6.91 -0.84
C LEU A 34 -8.91 -5.71 -1.76
N PRO A 35 -9.97 -5.21 -2.42
CA PRO A 35 -9.94 -3.92 -3.09
C PRO A 35 -10.15 -2.79 -2.06
N LEU A 36 -9.25 -1.81 -2.07
CA LEU A 36 -9.37 -0.59 -1.30
C LEU A 36 -9.39 0.58 -2.28
N ASP A 37 -10.46 1.37 -2.27
CA ASP A 37 -10.63 2.53 -3.14
C ASP A 37 -10.49 3.81 -2.32
N PHE A 38 -9.70 4.75 -2.84
CA PHE A 38 -9.37 6.02 -2.22
C PHE A 38 -9.63 7.16 -3.21
N GLU A 39 -10.00 8.33 -2.69
CA GLU A 39 -10.04 9.53 -3.52
C GLU A 39 -8.63 9.86 -4.03
N PRO A 40 -8.50 10.58 -5.16
CA PRO A 40 -7.19 10.96 -5.69
C PRO A 40 -6.30 11.65 -4.65
N GLU A 41 -6.85 12.56 -3.87
CA GLU A 41 -6.13 13.31 -2.83
C GLU A 41 -5.65 12.39 -1.69
N GLU A 42 -6.49 11.44 -1.25
CA GLU A 42 -6.12 10.44 -0.24
C GLU A 42 -5.00 9.52 -0.76
N ALA A 43 -5.06 9.13 -2.05
CA ALA A 43 -4.03 8.31 -2.67
C ALA A 43 -2.69 9.06 -2.79
N GLU A 44 -2.71 10.37 -3.02
CA GLU A 44 -1.51 11.21 -3.02
C GLU A 44 -0.87 11.29 -1.63
N GLU A 45 -1.67 11.43 -0.57
CA GLU A 45 -1.20 11.41 0.82
C GLU A 45 -0.54 10.06 1.16
N ILE A 46 -1.19 8.94 0.82
CA ILE A 46 -0.63 7.59 1.00
C ILE A 46 0.72 7.44 0.27
N ALA A 47 0.82 7.96 -0.96
CA ALA A 47 2.06 7.89 -1.72
C ALA A 47 3.20 8.69 -1.06
N GLU A 48 2.89 9.85 -0.46
CA GLU A 48 3.88 10.64 0.28
C GLU A 48 4.32 9.92 1.57
N GLU A 49 3.41 9.32 2.32
CA GLU A 49 3.76 8.51 3.49
C GLU A 49 4.67 7.33 3.13
N LEU A 50 4.38 6.63 2.04
CA LEU A 50 5.24 5.54 1.54
C LEU A 50 6.63 6.04 1.16
N ARG A 51 6.73 7.20 0.49
CA ARG A 51 8.02 7.83 0.15
C ARG A 51 8.81 8.18 1.41
N ALA A 52 8.16 8.77 2.40
CA ALA A 52 8.78 9.13 3.68
C ALA A 52 9.27 7.89 4.44
N ALA A 53 8.45 6.84 4.51
CA ALA A 53 8.82 5.57 5.13
C ALA A 53 10.03 4.92 4.43
N ALA A 54 10.04 4.91 3.09
CA ALA A 54 11.16 4.41 2.31
C ALA A 54 12.45 5.21 2.55
N ALA A 55 12.36 6.54 2.64
CA ALA A 55 13.50 7.40 2.98
C ALA A 55 14.05 7.07 4.38
N ALA A 56 13.18 6.92 5.39
CA ALA A 56 13.58 6.55 6.73
C ALA A 56 14.24 5.16 6.81
N ALA A 57 13.71 4.18 6.06
CA ALA A 57 14.25 2.82 6.01
C ALA A 57 15.68 2.79 5.40
N ARG A 58 15.94 3.62 4.38
CA ARG A 58 17.29 3.75 3.78
C ARG A 58 18.33 4.29 4.76
N VAL A 59 17.94 5.20 5.66
CA VAL A 59 18.84 5.72 6.71
C VAL A 59 19.18 4.62 7.72
N LYS A 60 18.20 3.81 8.12
CA LYS A 60 18.40 2.69 9.06
C LYS A 60 19.21 1.51 8.51
N SER A 61 19.36 1.43 7.19
CA SER A 61 20.09 0.35 6.52
C SER A 61 21.58 0.65 6.32
N ARG A 62 22.05 1.82 6.79
CA ARG A 62 23.47 2.17 6.93
C ARG A 62 23.89 2.05 8.39
#